data_AF-A0A8H7VJ16-F1
#
_entry.id   AF-A0A8H7VJ16-F1
#
_cell.length_a   1.000
_cell.length_b   1.000
_cell.length_c   1.000
_cell.angle_alpha   90.00
_cell.angle_beta   90.00
_cell.angle_gamma   90.00
#
_symmetry.space_group_name_H-M   'P 1'
#
loop_
_entity.id
_entity.type
_entity.pdbx_description
1 polymer ?
#
loop_
_entity_poly.entity_id
_entity_poly.type
_entity_poly.pdbx_seq_one_letter_code
_entity_poly.pdbx_strand_id
1 'polypeptide(L)'
;MMMLRGENSRFAEFADLFGINFPEDEENSTPCPVLAFHSDFGKTLANRNRMYFATIRHKDVRECAFGAITFYLFYRFHMSNEKFPKFTKNEDWYGLKLLKGKDAKKQMAYTTMNAPIVHAFRQCNITSLHTTHAGHGSGARDAELCGATED
;
A
#
# COMPACT_ATOMS: atom_id res chain seq x y z
N MET A 1 -7.29 -5.50 -0.59
CA MET A 1 -6.89 -4.08 -0.67
C MET A 1 -6.09 -3.69 0.57
N MET A 2 -4.99 -2.94 0.46
CA MET A 2 -4.23 -2.47 1.63
C MET A 2 -4.91 -1.21 2.22
N MET A 3 -5.24 -1.22 3.52
CA MET A 3 -6.06 -0.20 4.18
C MET A 3 -5.31 1.09 4.53
N LEU A 4 -4.55 1.63 3.58
CA LEU A 4 -3.79 2.88 3.76
C LEU A 4 -4.68 4.09 3.50
N ARG A 5 -4.42 5.17 4.23
CA ARG A 5 -4.92 6.51 3.85
C ARG A 5 -4.13 7.00 2.64
N GLY A 6 -4.77 7.75 1.76
CA GLY A 6 -4.11 8.33 0.58
C GLY A 6 -2.90 9.19 0.93
N GLU A 7 -2.87 9.80 2.12
CA GLU A 7 -1.68 10.48 2.64
C GLU A 7 -0.52 9.51 2.84
N ASN A 8 -0.70 8.46 3.66
CA ASN A 8 0.31 7.43 3.93
C ASN A 8 0.84 6.81 2.63
N SER A 9 -0.06 6.48 1.69
CA SER A 9 0.32 5.90 0.39
C SER A 9 1.19 6.84 -0.46
N ARG A 10 1.01 8.16 -0.37
CA ARG A 10 1.84 9.14 -1.11
C ARG A 10 3.20 9.37 -0.44
N PHE A 11 3.25 9.30 0.89
CA PHE A 11 4.49 9.46 1.63
C PHE A 11 5.36 8.21 1.65
N ALA A 12 4.76 7.02 1.48
CA ALA A 12 5.43 5.73 1.49
C ALA A 12 6.67 5.69 0.60
N GLU A 13 7.77 5.19 1.16
CA GLU A 13 9.05 4.97 0.51
C GLU A 13 9.32 3.48 0.30
N PHE A 14 10.31 3.16 -0.55
CA PHE A 14 10.80 1.79 -0.66
C PHE A 14 11.36 1.26 0.66
N ALA A 15 11.98 2.13 1.45
CA ALA A 15 12.54 1.77 2.75
C ALA A 15 11.46 1.40 3.79
N ASP A 16 10.21 1.82 3.58
CA ASP A 16 9.08 1.50 4.45
C ASP A 16 8.48 0.12 4.17
N LEU A 17 8.89 -0.52 3.06
CA LEU A 17 8.30 -1.74 2.54
C LEU A 17 9.22 -2.95 2.78
N PHE A 18 8.67 -4.00 3.39
CA PHE A 18 9.40 -5.23 3.65
C PHE A 18 8.50 -6.46 3.54
N GLY A 19 9.10 -7.59 3.20
CA GLY A 19 8.42 -8.89 3.16
C GLY A 19 8.64 -9.64 4.46
N ILE A 20 7.57 -10.24 4.99
CA ILE A 20 7.64 -11.26 6.05
C ILE A 20 6.84 -12.47 5.58
N ASN A 21 7.15 -13.65 6.10
CA ASN A 21 6.26 -14.79 5.98
C ASN A 21 5.48 -14.92 7.28
N PHE A 22 4.20 -15.32 7.22
CA PHE A 22 3.53 -15.78 8.42
C PHE A 22 4.33 -16.94 9.03
N PRO A 23 4.46 -16.99 10.37
CA PRO A 23 5.10 -18.11 11.02
C PRO A 23 4.43 -19.42 10.61
N GLU A 24 5.26 -20.41 10.31
CA GLU A 24 4.80 -21.77 10.02
C GLU A 24 4.39 -22.40 11.35
N ASP A 25 3.17 -22.11 11.80
CA ASP A 25 2.66 -22.60 13.08
C ASP A 25 2.30 -24.11 13.04
N GLU A 26 2.26 -24.72 11.85
CA GLU A 26 1.93 -26.13 11.64
C GLU A 26 2.77 -26.77 10.53
N GLU A 27 3.03 -28.08 10.66
CA GLU A 27 3.83 -28.94 9.76
C GLU A 27 3.33 -28.98 8.30
N ASN A 28 2.16 -28.39 8.00
CA ASN A 28 1.55 -28.29 6.67
C ASN A 28 1.06 -26.88 6.30
N SER A 29 1.57 -25.82 6.94
CA SER A 29 1.17 -24.45 6.60
C SER A 29 1.65 -24.09 5.18
N THR A 30 0.76 -23.51 4.37
CA THR A 30 1.13 -23.02 3.04
C THR A 30 1.92 -21.71 3.18
N PRO A 31 3.09 -21.57 2.54
CA PRO A 31 3.86 -20.33 2.58
C PRO A 31 3.01 -19.12 2.21
N CYS A 32 2.82 -18.21 3.18
CA CYS A 32 1.99 -17.03 3.03
C CYS A 32 2.87 -15.77 3.13
N PRO A 33 3.42 -15.28 2.01
CA PRO A 33 4.19 -14.05 2.01
C PRO A 33 3.26 -12.86 2.26
N VAL A 34 3.68 -12.03 3.21
CA VAL A 34 3.03 -10.80 3.62
C VAL A 34 3.89 -9.64 3.16
N LEU A 35 3.27 -8.70 2.45
CA LEU A 35 3.88 -7.42 2.15
C LEU A 35 3.50 -6.44 3.27
N ALA A 36 4.49 -6.08 4.08
CA ALA A 36 4.34 -5.19 5.22
C ALA A 36 4.86 -3.78 4.90
N PHE A 37 4.14 -2.79 5.39
CA PHE A 37 4.42 -1.37 5.28
C PHE A 37 4.50 -0.78 6.68
N HIS A 38 5.58 -0.07 6.95
CA HIS A 38 5.71 0.76 8.13
C HIS A 38 5.35 2.22 7.79
N SER A 39 4.70 2.93 8.70
CA SER A 39 4.44 4.37 8.54
C SER A 39 4.61 5.11 9.85
N ASP A 40 5.48 6.12 9.83
CA ASP A 40 5.58 7.14 10.89
C ASP A 40 4.58 8.29 10.67
N PHE A 41 3.90 8.33 9.53
CA PHE A 41 2.97 9.38 9.15
C PHE A 41 1.53 9.02 9.58
N GLY A 42 0.89 9.91 10.34
CA GLY A 42 -0.47 9.73 10.85
C GLY A 42 -0.85 10.76 11.90
N LYS A 43 -2.08 10.67 12.44
CA LYS A 43 -2.47 11.47 13.61
C LYS A 43 -1.55 11.07 14.76
N THR A 44 -0.82 12.03 15.31
CA THR A 44 0.04 11.88 16.49
C THR A 44 -0.83 11.49 17.68
N LEU A 45 -1.10 10.20 17.84
CA LEU A 45 -1.60 9.69 19.11
C LEU A 45 -0.48 9.86 20.14
N ALA A 46 -0.86 10.24 21.37
CA ALA A 46 0.07 10.59 22.45
C ALA A 46 1.14 9.50 22.71
N ASN A 47 0.86 8.25 22.31
CA ASN A 47 1.83 7.16 22.21
C ASN A 47 2.35 7.06 20.77
N ARG A 48 3.64 7.35 20.58
CA ARG A 48 4.41 7.25 19.32
C ARG A 48 4.56 5.81 18.80
N ASN A 49 3.48 5.03 18.76
CA ASN A 49 3.55 3.66 18.27
C ASN A 49 3.64 3.68 16.75
N ARG A 50 4.69 3.03 16.24
CA ARG A 50 4.88 2.76 14.82
C ARG A 50 3.66 2.02 14.29
N MET A 51 3.07 2.52 13.22
CA MET A 51 1.95 1.84 12.57
C MET A 51 2.48 0.88 11.52
N TYR A 52 2.00 -0.35 11.56
CA TYR A 52 2.26 -1.35 10.54
C TYR A 52 0.97 -1.64 9.78
N PHE A 53 1.09 -1.74 8.47
CA PHE A 53 0.04 -2.14 7.55
C PHE A 53 0.54 -3.37 6.80
N ALA A 54 -0.32 -4.33 6.54
CA ALA A 54 0.08 -5.56 5.86
C ALA A 54 -0.96 -5.94 4.81
N THR A 55 -0.50 -6.64 3.78
CA THR A 55 -1.39 -7.30 2.82
C THR A 55 -0.80 -8.65 2.41
N ILE A 56 -1.67 -9.65 2.34
CA ILE A 56 -1.36 -10.96 1.76
C ILE A 56 -1.81 -11.04 0.31
N ARG A 57 -1.32 -12.05 -0.41
CA ARG A 57 -1.81 -12.35 -1.75
C ARG A 57 -3.28 -12.75 -1.69
N HIS A 58 -4.10 -12.04 -2.45
CA HIS A 58 -5.50 -12.40 -2.65
C HIS A 58 -5.64 -13.44 -3.76
N LYS A 59 -6.60 -14.36 -3.62
CA LYS A 59 -6.88 -15.40 -4.64
C LYS A 59 -7.31 -14.80 -5.99
N ASP A 60 -8.09 -13.72 -5.95
CA ASP A 60 -8.44 -12.94 -7.12
C ASP A 60 -7.39 -11.87 -7.36
N VAL A 61 -6.70 -11.96 -8.50
CA VAL A 61 -5.64 -11.05 -8.90
C VAL A 61 -6.10 -9.60 -9.05
N ARG A 62 -7.38 -9.37 -9.33
CA ARG A 62 -7.97 -8.04 -9.52
C ARG A 62 -8.11 -7.26 -8.22
N GLU A 63 -8.19 -7.98 -7.09
CA GLU A 63 -8.34 -7.41 -5.74
C GLU A 63 -7.04 -7.48 -4.93
N CYS A 64 -6.01 -8.12 -5.51
CA CYS A 64 -4.72 -8.38 -4.88
C CYS A 64 -3.86 -7.11 -4.85
N ALA A 65 -3.76 -6.48 -3.68
CA ALA A 65 -2.91 -5.30 -3.49
C ALA A 65 -1.41 -5.64 -3.68
N PHE A 66 -0.99 -6.83 -3.25
CA PHE A 66 0.36 -7.35 -3.51
C PHE A 66 0.65 -7.35 -5.02
N GLY A 67 -0.23 -7.98 -5.81
CA GLY A 67 -0.09 -8.06 -7.27
C GLY A 67 -0.15 -6.70 -7.95
N ALA A 68 -1.04 -5.81 -7.50
CA ALA A 68 -1.15 -4.44 -8.01
C ALA A 68 0.17 -3.65 -7.83
N ILE A 69 0.82 -3.78 -6.67
CA ILE A 69 2.14 -3.17 -6.42
C ILE A 69 3.19 -3.79 -7.35
N THR A 70 3.20 -5.11 -7.52
CA THR A 70 4.13 -5.79 -8.44
C THR A 70 3.98 -5.29 -9.87
N PHE A 71 2.74 -5.20 -10.39
CA PHE A 71 2.49 -4.67 -11.75
C PHE A 71 2.92 -3.22 -11.90
N TYR A 72 2.68 -2.39 -10.87
CA TYR A 72 3.14 -1.01 -10.87
C TYR A 72 4.68 -0.92 -10.90
N LEU A 73 5.39 -1.71 -10.10
CA LEU A 73 6.85 -1.73 -10.08
C LEU A 73 7.43 -2.24 -11.39
N PHE A 74 6.81 -3.26 -12.00
CA PHE A 74 7.15 -3.74 -13.32
C PHE A 74 6.97 -2.64 -14.37
N TYR A 75 5.81 -1.98 -14.41
CA TYR A 75 5.58 -0.87 -15.32
C TYR A 75 6.59 0.27 -15.12
N ARG A 76 6.91 0.60 -13.87
CA ARG A 76 7.82 1.68 -13.51
C ARG A 76 9.24 1.41 -14.01
N PHE A 77 9.82 0.28 -13.64
CA PHE A 77 11.24 0.02 -13.92
C PHE A 77 11.49 -0.69 -15.24
N HIS A 78 10.57 -1.55 -15.68
CA HIS A 78 10.75 -2.30 -16.92
C HIS A 78 10.15 -1.59 -18.13
N MET A 79 8.90 -1.11 -18.02
CA MET A 79 8.19 -0.53 -19.17
C MET A 79 8.47 0.97 -19.37
N SER A 80 8.59 1.74 -18.29
CA SER A 80 8.81 3.20 -18.35
C SER A 80 10.29 3.58 -18.39
N ASN A 81 11.18 2.58 -18.41
CA ASN A 81 12.64 2.72 -18.44
C ASN A 81 13.18 3.61 -17.30
N GLU A 82 12.49 3.67 -16.16
CA GLU A 82 13.06 4.24 -14.94
C GLU A 82 14.18 3.32 -14.45
N LYS A 83 15.34 3.90 -14.13
CA LYS A 83 16.46 3.13 -13.62
C LYS A 83 16.08 2.42 -12.32
N PHE A 84 16.21 1.09 -12.31
CA PHE A 84 16.00 0.29 -11.12
C PHE A 84 16.97 0.73 -10.00
N PRO A 85 16.51 0.87 -8.74
CA PRO A 85 17.35 1.31 -7.65
C PRO A 85 18.47 0.31 -7.36
N LYS A 86 19.61 0.83 -6.92
CA LYS A 86 20.66 -0.02 -6.34
C LYS A 86 20.32 -0.28 -4.89
N PHE A 87 20.70 -1.45 -4.39
CA PHE A 87 20.50 -1.83 -2.98
C PHE A 87 21.84 -2.01 -2.24
N THR A 88 22.84 -1.19 -2.58
CA THR A 88 24.19 -1.31 -2.01
C THR A 88 24.37 -0.44 -0.77
N LYS A 89 23.89 0.81 -0.78
CA LYS A 89 23.89 1.71 0.37
C LYS A 89 22.54 2.37 0.55
N ASN A 90 22.13 2.64 1.79
CA ASN A 90 20.83 3.24 2.09
C ASN A 90 20.50 4.47 1.22
N GLU A 91 21.47 5.34 0.96
CA GLU A 91 21.34 6.52 0.09
C GLU A 91 20.87 6.22 -1.36
N ASP A 92 21.06 5.00 -1.85
CA ASP A 92 20.66 4.56 -3.18
C ASP A 92 19.14 4.38 -3.32
N TRP A 93 18.42 4.04 -2.23
CA TRP A 93 16.97 3.77 -2.27
C TRP A 93 16.12 4.46 -1.18
N TYR A 94 16.75 4.96 -0.11
CA TYR A 94 16.07 5.77 0.90
C TYR A 94 15.61 7.09 0.25
N GLY A 95 14.41 7.55 0.59
CA GLY A 95 13.79 8.70 -0.06
C GLY A 95 13.10 8.40 -1.38
N LEU A 96 13.33 7.23 -2.01
CA LEU A 96 12.56 6.85 -3.20
C LEU A 96 11.12 6.55 -2.79
N LYS A 97 10.17 7.28 -3.36
CA LYS A 97 8.75 7.07 -3.12
C LYS A 97 8.29 5.80 -3.80
N LEU A 98 7.45 5.01 -3.12
CA LEU A 98 6.76 3.89 -3.74
C LEU A 98 5.87 4.43 -4.86
N LEU A 99 4.93 5.32 -4.54
CA LEU A 99 4.09 6.01 -5.52
C LEU A 99 4.68 7.38 -5.84
N LYS A 100 5.57 7.42 -6.84
CA LYS A 100 6.30 8.65 -7.18
C LYS A 100 5.44 9.70 -7.90
N GLY A 101 5.84 10.96 -7.75
CA GLY A 101 5.44 12.05 -8.64
C GLY A 101 6.27 12.05 -9.93
N LYS A 102 6.52 13.26 -10.46
CA LYS A 102 7.42 13.41 -11.62
C LYS A 102 8.84 12.93 -11.29
N ASP A 103 9.33 13.33 -10.13
CA ASP A 103 10.61 12.92 -9.54
C ASP A 103 10.41 11.70 -8.63
N ALA A 104 11.31 10.71 -8.72
CA ALA A 104 11.27 9.47 -7.94
C ALA A 104 11.37 9.69 -6.42
N LYS A 105 11.98 10.79 -5.98
CA LYS A 105 12.12 11.16 -4.56
C LYS A 105 11.00 12.09 -4.06
N LYS A 106 10.08 12.50 -4.95
CA LYS A 106 8.98 13.38 -4.58
C LYS A 106 7.65 12.64 -4.60
N GLN A 107 6.85 12.86 -3.58
CA GLN A 107 5.50 12.34 -3.53
C GLN A 107 4.64 12.91 -4.66
N MET A 108 3.70 12.10 -5.12
CA MET A 108 2.62 12.56 -5.99
C MET A 108 1.76 13.63 -5.28
N ALA A 109 1.25 14.62 -6.01
CA ALA A 109 0.30 15.58 -5.47
C ALA A 109 -1.04 14.91 -5.16
N TYR A 110 -1.74 15.36 -4.11
CA TYR A 110 -3.04 14.81 -3.73
C TYR A 110 -4.04 14.79 -4.90
N THR A 111 -4.14 15.91 -5.63
CA THR A 111 -5.05 16.05 -6.78
C THR A 111 -4.75 15.04 -7.89
N THR A 112 -3.47 14.76 -8.15
CA THR A 112 -3.03 13.76 -9.13
C THR A 112 -3.44 12.35 -8.74
N MET A 113 -3.36 11.99 -7.45
CA MET A 113 -3.85 10.70 -6.96
C MET A 113 -5.38 10.64 -6.95
N ASN A 114 -6.04 11.72 -6.54
CA ASN A 114 -7.48 11.75 -6.33
C ASN A 114 -8.28 11.72 -7.65
N ALA A 115 -7.80 12.40 -8.70
CA ALA A 115 -8.49 12.47 -9.98
C ALA A 115 -8.84 11.09 -10.60
N PRO A 116 -7.90 10.13 -10.77
CA PRO A 116 -8.23 8.81 -11.31
C PRO A 116 -9.14 8.01 -10.39
N ILE A 117 -9.02 8.14 -9.06
CA ILE A 117 -9.89 7.46 -8.09
C ILE A 117 -11.33 7.96 -8.23
N VAL A 118 -11.53 9.28 -8.26
CA VAL A 118 -12.85 9.89 -8.47
C VAL A 118 -13.44 9.47 -9.80
N HIS A 119 -12.61 9.41 -10.86
CA HIS A 119 -13.06 8.95 -12.17
C HIS A 119 -13.54 7.49 -12.11
N ALA A 120 -12.76 6.59 -11.51
CA ALA A 120 -13.14 5.20 -11.33
C ALA A 120 -14.43 5.05 -10.51
N PHE A 121 -14.58 5.81 -9.42
CA PHE A 121 -15.79 5.79 -8.60
C PHE A 121 -17.03 6.19 -9.40
N ARG A 122 -16.93 7.25 -10.22
CA ARG A 122 -18.01 7.66 -11.12
C ARG A 122 -18.38 6.57 -12.12
N GLN A 123 -17.39 5.91 -12.73
CA GLN A 123 -17.63 4.80 -13.67
C GLN A 123 -18.33 3.61 -12.99
N CYS A 124 -18.05 3.39 -11.70
CA CYS A 124 -18.68 2.34 -10.90
C CYS A 124 -19.97 2.78 -10.17
N ASN A 125 -20.47 4.01 -10.41
CA ASN A 125 -21.61 4.60 -9.68
C ASN A 125 -21.44 4.61 -8.15
N ILE A 126 -20.21 4.78 -7.67
CA ILE A 126 -19.86 4.87 -6.24
C ILE A 126 -19.86 6.33 -5.81
N THR A 127 -20.70 6.66 -4.82
CA THR A 127 -20.73 7.99 -4.19
C THR A 127 -19.99 7.94 -2.85
N SER A 128 -18.90 8.70 -2.71
CA SER A 128 -18.13 8.77 -1.47
C SER A 128 -17.53 10.17 -1.25
N LEU A 129 -17.58 10.64 0.00
CA LEU A 129 -16.87 11.84 0.47
C LEU A 129 -15.39 11.57 0.81
N HIS A 130 -15.01 10.30 0.84
CA HIS A 130 -13.73 9.81 1.33
C HIS A 130 -13.07 8.97 0.24
N THR A 131 -12.64 9.62 -0.84
CA THR A 131 -12.17 8.95 -2.07
C THR A 131 -10.84 8.23 -1.85
N THR A 132 -9.79 8.97 -1.45
CA THR A 132 -8.43 8.42 -1.32
C THR A 132 -8.22 7.52 -0.09
N HIS A 133 -9.19 7.45 0.81
CA HIS A 133 -9.19 6.57 1.97
C HIS A 133 -10.47 5.74 2.10
N ALA A 134 -11.20 5.55 0.99
CA ALA A 134 -12.41 4.72 0.95
C ALA A 134 -12.12 3.29 1.43
N GLY A 135 -10.98 2.75 0.98
CA GLY A 135 -10.51 1.41 1.32
C GLY A 135 -10.25 1.20 2.81
N HIS A 136 -9.94 2.26 3.55
CA HIS A 136 -9.72 2.17 5.00
C HIS A 136 -11.03 1.92 5.74
N GLY A 137 -12.09 2.68 5.40
CA GLY A 137 -13.41 2.48 6.01
C GLY A 137 -14.15 1.25 5.47
N SER A 138 -13.96 0.87 4.20
CA SER A 138 -14.54 -0.37 3.69
C SER A 138 -13.87 -1.60 4.26
N GLY A 139 -12.54 -1.65 4.31
CA GLY A 139 -11.82 -2.83 4.78
C GLY A 139 -12.09 -3.16 6.26
N ALA A 140 -12.27 -2.16 7.12
CA ALA A 140 -12.69 -2.39 8.51
C ALA A 140 -14.07 -3.06 8.58
N ARG A 141 -15.05 -2.53 7.82
CA ARG A 141 -16.40 -3.12 7.73
C ARG A 141 -16.38 -4.51 7.11
N ASP A 142 -15.57 -4.73 6.09
CA ASP A 142 -15.41 -6.04 5.46
C ASP A 142 -14.83 -7.05 6.47
N ALA A 143 -13.90 -6.63 7.32
CA ALA A 143 -13.35 -7.47 8.39
C ALA A 143 -14.41 -7.81 9.45
N GLU A 144 -15.18 -6.81 9.93
CA GLU A 144 -16.31 -7.01 10.85
C GLU A 144 -17.35 -7.99 10.27
N LEU A 145 -17.72 -7.81 8.99
CA LEU A 145 -18.63 -8.71 8.28
C LEU A 145 -18.06 -10.14 8.14
N CYS A 146 -16.74 -10.28 8.10
CA CYS A 146 -16.04 -11.56 8.12
C CYS A 146 -15.85 -12.14 9.54
N GLY A 147 -16.37 -11.47 10.58
CA GLY A 147 -16.33 -11.93 11.97
C GLY A 147 -15.12 -11.47 12.78
N ALA A 148 -14.35 -10.48 12.32
CA ALA A 148 -13.32 -9.85 13.13
C ALA A 148 -13.95 -9.02 14.26
N THR A 149 -13.38 -9.11 15.45
CA THR A 149 -13.75 -8.30 16.63
C THR A 149 -12.78 -7.14 16.80
N GLU A 150 -13.19 -6.10 17.53
CA GLU A 150 -12.34 -4.95 17.84
C GLU A 150 -11.27 -5.27 18.92
N ASP A 151 -11.41 -6.43 19.58
CA ASP A 151 -10.52 -6.96 20.62
C ASP A 151 -9.40 -7.84 20.04
#